data_AF-A0A344W148-F1
#
_entry.id   AF-A0A344W148-F1
#
_cell.length_a   1.000
_cell.length_b   1.000
_cell.length_c   1.000
_cell.angle_alpha   90.00
_cell.angle_beta   90.00
_cell.angle_gamma   90.00
#
_symmetry.space_group_name_H-M   'P 1'
#
loop_
_entity.id
_entity.type
_entity.pdbx_description
1 polymer ?
#
loop_
_entity_poly.entity_id
_entity_poly.type
_entity_poly.pdbx_seq_one_letter_code
_entity_poly.pdbx_strand_id
1 'polypeptide(L)'
;MVNTALARRTSPKNLRVLFGVLLGLLVLTFTLGQGITANAATSEPCVPDAATACFNGTIKGAGEGVEITVSGNDQNVVAVTDKDGKWNAAVTVAGVYTITLDEATLPAGVTLDGEASQERDITLGFQKGAIFKVTGGDNGGADNGGGSNPDAAATGFDWDRLAQQVVSGLRLGLLLALASIGLSLIYGTTGLSSFSHAEQVTLGGLLGYTFANVLGLNIFLTVLIVVVLTGATGYIQDAVIWKPLRKKGLSLTQMIIVTIGLALALQYTFQMFYGASTVRILMKNPDTFTIGPVTLTFESLWAMGLSIVVLILVGLFLLKTRTGRATRAVSDNPALAAASGIDVDRIIRLVWVLATALAGLSGVMLGLVLNGINWQTGMQLLLLMFAAVTLGGLGTAFGALVGSLIIGMTVELANLVVPGDFKYATALVLLIIVLLVRPQGIFGRKERIG
;
A
#
# COMPACT_ATOMS: atom_id res chain seq x y z
N MET A 1 56.64 5.81 -13.75
CA MET A 1 56.23 5.98 -12.33
C MET A 1 54.81 6.54 -12.34
N VAL A 2 53.84 5.69 -12.01
CA VAL A 2 52.40 5.99 -12.08
C VAL A 2 51.97 6.70 -10.81
N ASN A 3 51.35 7.87 -10.96
CA ASN A 3 50.88 8.70 -9.86
C ASN A 3 49.42 8.34 -9.56
N THR A 4 49.20 7.46 -8.57
CA THR A 4 47.87 6.98 -8.16
C THR A 4 47.38 7.79 -6.96
N ALA A 5 46.72 8.92 -7.21
CA ALA A 5 46.15 9.76 -6.15
C ALA A 5 44.66 9.44 -5.90
N LEU A 6 44.42 8.89 -4.71
CA LEU A 6 43.25 9.11 -3.85
C LEU A 6 41.86 8.61 -4.31
N ALA A 7 41.69 7.29 -4.31
CA ALA A 7 40.40 6.70 -3.96
C ALA A 7 40.25 6.74 -2.42
N ARG A 8 39.39 7.64 -1.90
CA ARG A 8 38.98 7.65 -0.48
C ARG A 8 38.40 6.28 -0.10
N ARG A 9 39.21 5.42 0.51
CA ARG A 9 38.75 4.22 1.22
C ARG A 9 38.01 4.68 2.47
N THR A 10 36.68 4.68 2.43
CA THR A 10 35.89 4.76 3.66
C THR A 10 36.18 3.52 4.49
N SER A 11 36.70 3.73 5.71
CA SER A 11 37.10 2.68 6.65
C SER A 11 35.92 1.77 7.00
N PRO A 12 36.13 0.44 7.12
CA PRO A 12 35.08 -0.51 7.52
C PRO A 12 34.47 -0.22 8.90
N LYS A 13 35.13 0.57 9.75
CA LYS A 13 34.57 1.02 11.04
C LYS A 13 33.37 1.94 10.87
N ASN A 14 33.43 2.90 9.93
CA ASN A 14 32.35 3.87 9.72
C ASN A 14 31.09 3.19 9.16
N LEU A 15 31.26 2.13 8.36
CA LEU A 15 30.15 1.34 7.82
C LEU A 15 29.43 0.54 8.93
N ARG A 16 30.19 -0.03 9.88
CA ARG A 16 29.64 -0.76 11.03
C ARG A 16 28.89 0.15 12.00
N VAL A 17 29.40 1.37 12.24
CA VAL A 17 28.74 2.38 13.08
C VAL A 17 27.44 2.87 12.43
N LEU A 18 27.47 3.22 11.14
CA LEU A 18 26.27 3.64 10.41
C LEU A 18 25.21 2.51 10.38
N PHE A 19 25.64 1.27 10.19
CA PHE A 19 24.78 0.09 10.26
C PHE A 19 24.16 -0.10 11.65
N GLY A 20 24.95 0.01 12.71
CA GLY A 20 24.44 -0.09 14.09
C GLY A 20 23.43 1.00 14.42
N VAL A 21 23.65 2.23 13.96
CA VAL A 21 22.73 3.36 14.16
C VAL A 21 21.42 3.16 13.40
N LEU A 22 21.47 2.74 12.13
CA LEU A 22 20.27 2.53 11.32
C LEU A 22 19.46 1.30 11.75
N LEU A 23 20.14 0.20 12.11
CA LEU A 23 19.50 -0.98 12.69
C LEU A 23 18.88 -0.63 14.05
N GLY A 24 19.59 0.15 14.88
CA GLY A 24 19.06 0.67 16.14
C GLY A 24 17.83 1.56 15.95
N LEU A 25 17.84 2.45 14.95
CA LEU A 25 16.68 3.29 14.60
C LEU A 25 15.49 2.46 14.12
N LEU A 26 15.74 1.45 13.28
CA LEU A 26 14.71 0.53 12.80
C LEU A 26 14.11 -0.27 13.97
N VAL A 27 14.95 -0.83 14.83
CA VAL A 27 14.52 -1.58 16.03
C VAL A 27 13.77 -0.66 17.00
N LEU A 28 14.24 0.58 17.20
CA LEU A 28 13.55 1.56 18.04
C LEU A 28 12.15 1.89 17.49
N THR A 29 12.01 2.05 16.17
CA THR A 29 10.68 2.25 15.55
C THR A 29 9.78 1.04 15.71
N PHE A 30 10.33 -0.18 15.67
CA PHE A 30 9.59 -1.41 15.92
C PHE A 30 9.13 -1.53 17.39
N THR A 31 9.95 -1.11 18.35
CA THR A 31 9.56 -1.10 19.78
C THR A 31 8.55 -0.01 20.11
N LEU A 32 8.63 1.14 19.45
CA LEU A 32 7.66 2.23 19.62
C LEU A 32 6.29 1.87 19.04
N GLY A 33 6.22 1.03 18.00
CA GLY A 33 4.96 0.50 17.48
C GLY A 33 4.18 -0.40 18.45
N GLN A 34 4.82 -0.87 19.53
CA GLN A 34 4.20 -1.70 20.57
C GLN A 34 3.62 -0.90 21.74
N GLY A 35 3.80 0.43 21.76
CA GLY A 35 3.43 1.27 22.89
C GLY A 35 2.47 2.39 22.51
N ILE A 36 1.46 2.57 23.38
CA ILE A 36 0.52 3.69 23.43
C ILE A 36 -0.76 3.48 22.59
N THR A 37 -1.61 2.55 23.03
CA THR A 37 -3.06 2.74 22.96
C THR A 37 -3.45 3.70 24.08
N ALA A 38 -3.22 5.00 23.89
CA ALA A 38 -3.79 6.02 24.75
C ALA A 38 -4.33 7.14 23.89
N ASN A 39 -5.65 7.17 23.72
CA ASN A 39 -6.38 8.41 23.95
C ASN A 39 -7.87 8.16 24.23
N ALA A 40 -8.27 8.70 25.38
CA ALA A 40 -9.55 9.28 25.78
C ALA A 40 -10.84 8.47 25.60
N ALA A 41 -11.47 8.20 26.74
CA ALA A 41 -12.79 7.61 26.92
C ALA A 41 -13.92 8.41 26.25
N THR A 42 -14.78 7.70 25.52
CA THR A 42 -16.26 7.80 25.45
C THR A 42 -16.76 6.60 24.62
N SER A 43 -17.75 5.86 25.13
CA SER A 43 -18.25 4.53 24.69
C SER A 43 -17.16 3.48 24.48
N GLU A 44 -17.10 2.48 25.36
CA GLU A 44 -16.07 1.43 25.36
C GLU A 44 -15.97 0.79 23.96
N PRO A 45 -14.87 0.99 23.20
CA PRO A 45 -14.75 0.49 21.85
C PRO A 45 -14.71 -1.03 21.90
N CYS A 46 -15.65 -1.68 21.22
CA CYS A 46 -15.68 -3.14 21.13
C CYS A 46 -14.42 -3.62 20.41
N VAL A 47 -13.60 -4.42 21.09
CA VAL A 47 -12.41 -5.03 20.53
C VAL A 47 -12.72 -6.49 20.22
N PRO A 48 -12.72 -6.92 18.94
CA PRO A 48 -13.00 -8.29 18.58
C PRO A 48 -11.85 -9.21 19.04
N ASP A 49 -12.20 -10.32 19.71
CA ASP A 49 -11.26 -11.32 20.20
C ASP A 49 -11.83 -12.73 20.04
N ALA A 50 -11.13 -13.76 20.54
CA ALA A 50 -11.57 -15.15 20.38
C ALA A 50 -12.94 -15.47 21.03
N ALA A 51 -13.42 -14.63 21.95
CA ALA A 51 -14.69 -14.78 22.65
C ALA A 51 -15.75 -13.74 22.24
N THR A 52 -15.36 -12.70 21.49
CA THR A 52 -16.17 -11.51 21.24
C THR A 52 -16.15 -11.12 19.76
N ALA A 53 -17.32 -10.89 19.19
CA ALA A 53 -17.48 -10.25 17.89
C ALA A 53 -18.09 -8.86 18.06
N CYS A 54 -17.80 -7.95 17.13
CA CYS A 54 -18.21 -6.56 17.23
C CYS A 54 -19.09 -6.13 16.05
N PHE A 55 -20.24 -5.54 16.33
CA PHE A 55 -20.97 -4.74 15.37
C PHE A 55 -20.62 -3.28 15.55
N ASN A 56 -20.48 -2.55 14.45
CA ASN A 56 -20.29 -1.11 14.51
C ASN A 56 -20.98 -0.40 13.35
N GLY A 57 -21.25 0.88 13.52
CA GLY A 57 -21.83 1.67 12.48
C GLY A 57 -21.64 3.16 12.71
N THR A 58 -22.08 3.94 11.73
CA THR A 58 -22.14 5.40 11.85
C THR A 58 -23.39 5.89 11.16
N ILE A 59 -24.19 6.66 11.89
CA ILE A 59 -25.39 7.32 11.39
C ILE A 59 -25.03 8.80 11.24
N LYS A 60 -24.63 9.19 10.04
CA LYS A 60 -24.18 10.56 9.78
C LYS A 60 -25.35 11.54 9.92
N GLY A 61 -25.15 12.61 10.68
CA GLY A 61 -26.17 13.64 10.89
C GLY A 61 -27.15 13.36 12.04
N ALA A 62 -27.06 12.18 12.68
CA ALA A 62 -27.91 11.82 13.81
C ALA A 62 -27.42 12.37 15.17
N GLY A 63 -26.12 12.63 15.32
CA GLY A 63 -25.56 13.08 16.60
C GLY A 63 -25.63 12.01 17.71
N GLU A 64 -25.52 12.45 18.95
CA GLU A 64 -25.51 11.60 20.15
C GLU A 64 -26.94 11.22 20.56
N GLY A 65 -27.14 9.96 20.97
CA GLY A 65 -28.40 9.52 21.61
C GLY A 65 -29.37 8.72 20.75
N VAL A 66 -28.98 8.27 19.55
CA VAL A 66 -29.80 7.37 18.73
C VAL A 66 -29.58 5.92 19.16
N GLU A 67 -30.65 5.18 19.37
CA GLU A 67 -30.60 3.80 19.86
C GLU A 67 -30.63 2.77 18.71
N ILE A 68 -29.73 1.79 18.79
CA ILE A 68 -29.63 0.65 17.89
C ILE A 68 -29.71 -0.63 18.71
N THR A 69 -30.61 -1.52 18.34
CA THR A 69 -30.81 -2.81 18.99
C THR A 69 -30.24 -3.93 18.12
N VAL A 70 -29.33 -4.73 18.66
CA VAL A 70 -28.77 -5.92 18.01
C VAL A 70 -29.33 -7.17 18.69
N SER A 71 -30.21 -7.89 17.99
CA SER A 71 -30.93 -9.05 18.54
C SER A 71 -30.62 -10.32 17.73
N GLY A 72 -30.23 -11.40 18.41
CA GLY A 72 -29.95 -12.70 17.80
C GLY A 72 -29.37 -13.68 18.81
N ASN A 73 -29.59 -14.98 18.62
CA ASN A 73 -29.03 -16.06 19.45
C ASN A 73 -29.16 -15.83 20.97
N ASP A 74 -30.36 -15.48 21.44
CA ASP A 74 -30.70 -15.17 22.85
C ASP A 74 -29.93 -13.98 23.47
N GLN A 75 -29.24 -13.18 22.65
CA GLN A 75 -28.63 -11.92 23.06
C GLN A 75 -29.40 -10.74 22.47
N ASN A 76 -29.62 -9.73 23.30
CA ASN A 76 -30.17 -8.46 22.86
C ASN A 76 -29.31 -7.33 23.43
N VAL A 77 -28.59 -6.63 22.56
CA VAL A 77 -27.61 -5.62 22.92
C VAL A 77 -28.06 -4.28 22.36
N VAL A 78 -28.34 -3.34 23.25
CA VAL A 78 -28.68 -1.96 22.88
C VAL A 78 -27.42 -1.12 22.87
N ALA A 79 -27.16 -0.45 21.76
CA ALA A 79 -26.06 0.49 21.56
C ALA A 79 -26.61 1.89 21.29
N VAL A 80 -25.88 2.91 21.75
CA VAL A 80 -26.27 4.32 21.58
C VAL A 80 -25.21 5.04 20.76
N THR A 81 -25.61 5.95 19.88
CA THR A 81 -24.67 6.74 19.10
C THR A 81 -23.93 7.79 19.93
N ASP A 82 -22.65 8.01 19.61
CA ASP A 82 -21.82 9.09 20.14
C ASP A 82 -22.06 10.42 19.40
N LYS A 83 -21.32 11.47 19.78
CA LYS A 83 -21.39 12.82 19.20
C LYS A 83 -21.15 12.88 17.68
N ASP A 84 -20.42 11.90 17.14
CA ASP A 84 -20.16 11.77 15.70
C ASP A 84 -21.19 10.86 15.00
N GLY A 85 -22.18 10.34 15.73
CA GLY A 85 -23.17 9.39 15.24
C GLY A 85 -22.67 7.94 15.18
N LYS A 86 -21.54 7.60 15.80
CA LYS A 86 -20.96 6.25 15.79
C LYS A 86 -21.52 5.40 16.91
N TRP A 87 -21.70 4.11 16.66
CA TRP A 87 -22.16 3.16 17.66
C TRP A 87 -21.42 1.83 17.51
N ASN A 88 -21.39 1.06 18.59
CA ASN A 88 -20.81 -0.27 18.64
C ASN A 88 -21.57 -1.19 19.60
N ALA A 89 -21.65 -2.47 19.26
CA ALA A 89 -22.26 -3.52 20.07
C ALA A 89 -21.37 -4.76 20.09
N ALA A 90 -21.18 -5.37 21.25
CA ALA A 90 -20.42 -6.60 21.41
C ALA A 90 -21.37 -7.80 21.52
N VAL A 91 -21.06 -8.89 20.83
CA VAL A 91 -21.79 -10.16 20.93
C VAL A 91 -20.81 -11.30 21.22
N THR A 92 -21.25 -12.31 21.99
CA THR A 92 -20.38 -13.39 22.49
C THR A 92 -20.68 -14.73 21.81
N VAL A 93 -21.68 -14.78 20.93
CA VAL A 93 -22.06 -15.98 20.18
C VAL A 93 -22.03 -15.68 18.68
N ALA A 94 -21.35 -16.52 17.90
CA ALA A 94 -21.38 -16.41 16.44
C ALA A 94 -22.75 -16.76 15.87
N GLY A 95 -23.17 -16.07 14.81
CA GLY A 95 -24.41 -16.36 14.08
C GLY A 95 -25.07 -15.12 13.51
N VAL A 96 -26.36 -15.26 13.18
CA VAL A 96 -27.14 -14.23 12.49
C VAL A 96 -27.80 -13.31 13.53
N TYR A 97 -27.52 -12.01 13.41
CA TYR A 97 -28.14 -10.97 14.22
C TYR A 97 -28.95 -10.01 13.35
N THR A 98 -30.08 -9.57 13.90
CA THR A 98 -30.91 -8.51 13.34
C THR A 98 -30.53 -7.20 14.03
N ILE A 99 -30.11 -6.20 13.25
CA ILE A 99 -29.71 -4.88 13.73
C ILE A 99 -30.84 -3.92 13.39
N THR A 100 -31.53 -3.41 14.41
CA THR A 100 -32.69 -2.54 14.27
C THR A 100 -32.36 -1.14 14.80
N LEU A 101 -32.60 -0.12 13.98
CA LEU A 101 -32.53 1.29 14.36
C LEU A 101 -33.88 1.74 14.92
N ASP A 102 -33.88 2.39 16.08
CA ASP A 102 -35.11 3.00 16.62
C ASP A 102 -35.34 4.39 15.99
N GLU A 103 -36.28 4.46 15.05
CA GLU A 103 -36.67 5.70 14.37
C GLU A 103 -37.19 6.79 15.31
N ALA A 104 -37.76 6.42 16.48
CA ALA A 104 -38.27 7.39 17.45
C ALA A 104 -37.15 8.19 18.13
N THR A 105 -35.92 7.66 18.11
CA THR A 105 -34.74 8.29 18.71
C THR A 105 -34.00 9.22 17.73
N LEU A 106 -34.44 9.31 16.47
CA LEU A 106 -33.84 10.19 15.48
C LEU A 106 -34.11 11.69 15.79
N PRO A 107 -33.14 12.60 15.56
CA PRO A 107 -33.33 14.03 15.75
C PRO A 107 -34.41 14.61 14.84
N ALA A 108 -35.02 15.73 15.27
CA ALA A 108 -36.00 16.45 14.46
C ALA A 108 -35.39 16.90 13.12
N GLY A 109 -36.01 16.49 12.00
CA GLY A 109 -35.57 16.81 10.64
C GLY A 109 -34.77 15.70 9.95
N VAL A 110 -34.45 14.62 10.65
CA VAL A 110 -33.63 13.50 10.16
C VAL A 110 -34.52 12.27 9.95
N THR A 111 -34.71 11.81 8.70
CA THR A 111 -35.60 10.69 8.34
C THR A 111 -34.84 9.54 7.71
N LEU A 112 -35.12 8.30 8.11
CA LEU A 112 -34.49 7.10 7.56
C LEU A 112 -34.81 6.93 6.06
N ASP A 113 -33.79 6.59 5.27
CA ASP A 113 -33.91 6.22 3.87
C ASP A 113 -33.58 4.73 3.71
N GLY A 114 -34.62 3.89 3.68
CA GLY A 114 -34.51 2.43 3.56
C GLY A 114 -35.08 1.67 4.77
N GLU A 115 -34.64 0.42 4.95
CA GLU A 115 -35.12 -0.45 6.02
C GLU A 115 -34.43 -0.13 7.36
N ALA A 116 -35.24 -0.03 8.43
CA ALA A 116 -34.77 0.17 9.80
C ALA A 116 -34.09 -1.06 10.40
N SER A 117 -34.17 -2.21 9.74
CA SER A 117 -33.62 -3.47 10.19
C SER A 117 -32.69 -4.09 9.16
N GLN A 118 -31.54 -4.61 9.59
CA GLN A 118 -30.56 -5.27 8.72
C GLN A 118 -30.09 -6.58 9.36
N GLU A 119 -30.20 -7.68 8.64
CA GLU A 119 -29.61 -8.96 9.07
C GLU A 119 -28.12 -9.06 8.72
N ARG A 120 -27.31 -9.48 9.69
CA ARG A 120 -25.87 -9.66 9.53
C ARG A 120 -25.39 -10.92 10.26
N ASP A 121 -24.74 -11.80 9.52
CA ASP A 121 -23.99 -12.94 10.08
C ASP A 121 -22.61 -12.48 10.58
N ILE A 122 -22.19 -12.92 11.77
CA ILE A 122 -20.89 -12.58 12.35
C ILE A 122 -20.21 -13.79 13.02
N THR A 123 -18.88 -13.87 12.88
CA THR A 123 -18.02 -14.86 13.53
C THR A 123 -17.19 -14.19 14.64
N LEU A 124 -16.90 -14.92 15.72
CA LEU A 124 -16.05 -14.44 16.82
C LEU A 124 -14.66 -14.04 16.30
N GLY A 125 -14.10 -12.96 16.85
CA GLY A 125 -12.81 -12.39 16.41
C GLY A 125 -12.88 -11.47 15.21
N PHE A 126 -14.09 -11.24 14.66
CA PHE A 126 -14.32 -10.32 13.56
C PHE A 126 -15.24 -9.17 13.97
N GLN A 127 -15.19 -8.10 13.17
CA GLN A 127 -16.06 -6.95 13.30
C GLN A 127 -16.84 -6.73 12.00
N LYS A 128 -18.12 -6.38 12.11
CA LYS A 128 -19.00 -6.18 10.95
C LYS A 128 -19.77 -4.87 11.05
N GLY A 129 -19.76 -4.14 9.95
CA GLY A 129 -20.42 -2.85 9.83
C GLY A 129 -21.91 -2.96 9.52
N ALA A 130 -22.73 -2.10 10.11
CA ALA A 130 -24.09 -1.81 9.67
C ALA A 130 -24.26 -0.30 9.47
N ILE A 131 -24.82 0.09 8.33
CA ILE A 131 -24.94 1.48 7.92
C ILE A 131 -26.42 1.75 7.64
N PHE A 132 -26.96 2.75 8.32
CA PHE A 132 -28.31 3.26 8.09
C PHE A 132 -28.19 4.60 7.37
N LYS A 133 -28.88 4.72 6.22
CA LYS A 133 -28.90 5.96 5.44
C LYS A 133 -29.99 6.86 5.97
N VAL A 134 -29.70 8.14 6.16
CA VAL A 134 -30.66 9.08 6.74
C VAL A 134 -30.60 10.40 5.99
N THR A 135 -31.77 10.97 5.71
CA THR A 135 -31.97 12.20 4.95
C THR A 135 -32.32 13.36 5.89
N GLY A 136 -31.81 14.56 5.63
CA GLY A 136 -32.17 15.78 6.37
C GLY A 136 -31.23 16.19 7.51
N GLY A 137 -30.07 15.54 7.66
CA GLY A 137 -29.01 15.99 8.57
C GLY A 137 -28.26 17.22 8.04
N ASP A 138 -27.96 18.18 8.93
CA ASP A 138 -27.42 19.52 8.63
C ASP A 138 -25.94 19.55 8.16
N ASN A 139 -25.43 18.44 7.63
CA ASN A 139 -24.14 18.39 6.97
C ASN A 139 -24.35 17.73 5.62
N GLY A 140 -24.13 18.49 4.55
CA GLY A 140 -24.15 18.01 3.16
C GLY A 140 -23.27 16.78 2.99
N GLY A 141 -23.88 15.61 3.17
CA GLY A 141 -23.23 14.32 3.07
C GLY A 141 -23.38 13.81 1.65
N ALA A 142 -22.29 13.83 0.88
CA ALA A 142 -22.17 13.01 -0.30
C ALA A 142 -22.40 11.54 0.09
N ASP A 143 -23.37 10.92 -0.59
CA ASP A 143 -23.64 9.49 -0.63
C ASP A 143 -22.34 8.69 -0.62
N ASN A 144 -22.01 8.08 0.52
CA ASN A 144 -20.96 7.09 0.61
C ASN A 144 -21.62 5.76 0.90
N GLY A 145 -21.85 5.02 -0.18
CA GLY A 145 -22.47 3.71 -0.15
C GLY A 145 -23.53 3.67 -1.22
N GLY A 146 -23.18 3.07 -2.36
CA GLY A 146 -24.17 2.54 -3.28
C GLY A 146 -25.14 1.69 -2.47
N GLY A 147 -26.31 2.26 -2.20
CA GLY A 147 -27.50 1.46 -2.13
C GLY A 147 -27.62 0.95 -3.54
N SER A 148 -27.27 -0.31 -3.75
CA SER A 148 -27.91 -1.06 -4.82
C SER A 148 -29.40 -0.83 -4.64
N ASN A 149 -29.98 0.06 -5.43
CA ASN A 149 -31.38 -0.07 -5.77
C ASN A 149 -31.55 -1.53 -6.19
N PRO A 150 -32.35 -2.35 -5.49
CA PRO A 150 -32.65 -3.70 -5.94
C PRO A 150 -33.28 -3.68 -7.36
N ASP A 151 -33.79 -2.51 -7.75
CA ASP A 151 -34.43 -2.24 -9.05
C ASP A 151 -33.46 -1.72 -10.13
N ALA A 152 -32.16 -1.53 -9.83
CA ALA A 152 -31.14 -1.21 -10.83
C ALA A 152 -30.45 -2.48 -11.40
N ALA A 153 -31.10 -3.64 -11.28
CA ALA A 153 -30.80 -4.82 -12.10
C ALA A 153 -31.35 -4.66 -13.54
N ALA A 154 -31.12 -3.50 -14.15
CA ALA A 154 -31.50 -3.19 -15.52
C ALA A 154 -30.25 -2.95 -16.38
N THR A 155 -29.63 -4.05 -16.80
CA THR A 155 -29.11 -4.28 -18.18
C THR A 155 -28.61 -3.06 -18.98
N GLY A 156 -27.76 -2.21 -18.40
CA GLY A 156 -27.15 -1.06 -19.06
C GLY A 156 -25.70 -0.83 -18.60
N PHE A 157 -24.86 -0.33 -19.50
CA PHE A 157 -23.50 0.07 -19.17
C PHE A 157 -23.52 1.34 -18.31
N ASP A 158 -23.12 1.22 -17.06
CA ASP A 158 -23.05 2.32 -16.11
C ASP A 158 -21.78 3.17 -16.35
N TRP A 159 -21.95 4.29 -17.06
CA TRP A 159 -20.89 5.22 -17.39
C TRP A 159 -20.26 5.87 -16.15
N ASP A 160 -21.01 6.00 -15.07
CA ASP A 160 -20.55 6.61 -13.82
C ASP A 160 -19.63 5.64 -13.07
N ARG A 161 -20.04 4.37 -12.99
CA ARG A 161 -19.20 3.30 -12.46
C ARG A 161 -17.92 3.11 -13.30
N LEU A 162 -18.00 3.21 -14.63
CA LEU A 162 -16.80 3.19 -15.46
C LEU A 162 -15.87 4.36 -15.14
N ALA A 163 -16.39 5.59 -15.06
CA ALA A 163 -15.59 6.77 -14.77
C ALA A 163 -14.87 6.65 -13.42
N GLN A 164 -15.59 6.19 -12.38
CA GLN A 164 -15.01 5.92 -11.06
C GLN A 164 -13.89 4.86 -11.12
N GLN A 165 -14.09 3.82 -11.93
CA GLN A 165 -13.14 2.71 -12.02
C GLN A 165 -11.89 3.05 -12.84
N VAL A 166 -12.04 3.89 -13.87
CA VAL A 166 -10.90 4.48 -14.61
C VAL A 166 -10.02 5.31 -13.67
N VAL A 167 -10.63 6.18 -12.87
CA VAL A 167 -9.88 7.03 -11.94
C VAL A 167 -9.23 6.19 -10.82
N SER A 168 -9.94 5.19 -10.30
CA SER A 168 -9.39 4.23 -9.34
C SER A 168 -8.21 3.46 -9.94
N GLY A 169 -8.31 3.07 -11.21
CA GLY A 169 -7.27 2.39 -11.97
C GLY A 169 -6.03 3.25 -12.17
N LEU A 170 -6.22 4.53 -12.50
CA LEU A 170 -5.14 5.49 -12.60
C LEU A 170 -4.44 5.69 -11.25
N ARG A 171 -5.21 5.83 -10.17
CA ARG A 171 -4.69 5.93 -8.80
C ARG A 171 -3.85 4.71 -8.43
N LEU A 172 -4.40 3.51 -8.59
CA LEU A 172 -3.67 2.27 -8.31
C LEU A 172 -2.42 2.15 -9.19
N GLY A 173 -2.52 2.47 -10.48
CA GLY A 173 -1.42 2.40 -11.43
C GLY A 173 -0.27 3.35 -11.11
N LEU A 174 -0.55 4.56 -10.65
CA LEU A 174 0.47 5.53 -10.22
C LEU A 174 1.20 5.06 -8.96
N LEU A 175 0.47 4.57 -7.96
CA LEU A 175 1.06 4.02 -6.73
C LEU A 175 1.89 2.76 -7.01
N LEU A 176 1.37 1.88 -7.87
CA LEU A 176 2.06 0.68 -8.32
C LEU A 176 3.31 1.04 -9.14
N ALA A 177 3.28 2.12 -9.93
CA ALA A 177 4.44 2.62 -10.69
C ALA A 177 5.59 3.04 -9.77
N LEU A 178 5.30 3.76 -8.68
CA LEU A 178 6.31 4.10 -7.67
C LEU A 178 6.97 2.85 -7.09
N ALA A 179 6.17 1.84 -6.74
CA ALA A 179 6.69 0.58 -6.20
C ALA A 179 7.51 -0.20 -7.24
N SER A 180 7.05 -0.25 -8.49
CA SER A 180 7.61 -1.10 -9.55
C SER A 180 8.85 -0.54 -10.22
N ILE A 181 9.01 0.79 -10.30
CA ILE A 181 10.20 1.41 -10.90
C ILE A 181 11.48 1.03 -10.16
N GLY A 182 11.42 0.99 -8.83
CA GLY A 182 12.55 0.54 -8.01
C GLY A 182 12.97 -0.88 -8.34
N LEU A 183 12.01 -1.80 -8.41
CA LEU A 183 12.24 -3.20 -8.79
C LEU A 183 12.86 -3.30 -10.18
N SER A 184 12.33 -2.55 -11.14
CA SER A 184 12.85 -2.50 -12.51
C SER A 184 14.28 -1.97 -12.57
N LEU A 185 14.63 -0.97 -11.77
CA LEU A 185 15.97 -0.40 -11.73
C LEU A 185 16.99 -1.36 -11.13
N ILE A 186 16.61 -2.09 -10.07
CA ILE A 186 17.44 -3.16 -9.49
C ILE A 186 17.69 -4.24 -10.54
N TYR A 187 16.62 -4.74 -11.18
CA TYR A 187 16.75 -5.75 -12.22
C TYR A 187 17.62 -5.24 -13.38
N GLY A 188 17.39 -4.00 -13.83
CA GLY A 188 18.14 -3.43 -14.96
C GLY A 188 19.63 -3.30 -14.69
N THR A 189 20.07 -3.12 -13.44
CA THR A 189 21.51 -2.96 -13.12
C THR A 189 22.19 -4.25 -12.66
N THR A 190 21.43 -5.23 -12.18
CA THR A 190 21.99 -6.43 -11.56
C THR A 190 21.49 -7.75 -12.14
N GLY A 191 20.42 -7.73 -12.95
CA GLY A 191 19.68 -8.91 -13.38
C GLY A 191 18.88 -9.60 -12.27
N LEU A 192 18.89 -9.06 -11.04
CA LEU A 192 18.26 -9.68 -9.88
C LEU A 192 16.82 -9.20 -9.69
N SER A 193 15.87 -10.13 -9.86
CA SER A 193 14.47 -9.94 -9.44
C SER A 193 14.34 -10.19 -7.94
N SER A 194 14.34 -9.12 -7.15
CA SER A 194 14.32 -9.24 -5.69
C SER A 194 12.90 -9.35 -5.13
N PHE A 195 12.56 -10.50 -4.54
CA PHE A 195 11.28 -10.71 -3.86
C PHE A 195 11.11 -9.82 -2.60
N SER A 196 12.21 -9.55 -1.89
CA SER A 196 12.23 -8.70 -0.70
C SER A 196 11.94 -7.22 -0.98
N HIS A 197 11.93 -6.80 -2.25
CA HIS A 197 11.56 -5.44 -2.64
C HIS A 197 10.10 -5.14 -2.28
N ALA A 198 9.20 -6.12 -2.40
CA ALA A 198 7.80 -5.93 -2.06
C ALA A 198 7.59 -5.67 -0.57
N GLU A 199 8.41 -6.29 0.29
CA GLU A 199 8.37 -6.04 1.72
C GLU A 199 8.84 -4.63 2.11
N GLN A 200 9.52 -3.91 1.20
CA GLN A 200 9.80 -2.48 1.43
C GLN A 200 8.54 -1.62 1.28
N VAL A 201 7.55 -2.08 0.50
CA VAL A 201 6.22 -1.46 0.43
C VAL A 201 5.49 -1.67 1.75
N THR A 202 5.48 -2.90 2.28
CA THR A 202 4.92 -3.20 3.61
C THR A 202 5.57 -2.33 4.68
N LEU A 203 6.91 -2.29 4.70
CA LEU A 203 7.68 -1.52 5.67
C LEU A 203 7.33 -0.02 5.59
N GLY A 204 7.24 0.54 4.39
CA GLY A 204 6.85 1.94 4.22
C GLY A 204 5.48 2.24 4.80
N GLY A 205 4.52 1.35 4.56
CA GLY A 205 3.19 1.42 5.13
C GLY A 205 3.14 1.38 6.65
N LEU A 206 3.82 0.39 7.24
CA LEU A 206 3.88 0.21 8.69
C LEU A 206 4.62 1.36 9.39
N LEU A 207 5.73 1.84 8.82
CA LEU A 207 6.40 3.03 9.33
C LEU A 207 5.51 4.27 9.18
N GLY A 208 4.77 4.38 8.09
CA GLY A 208 3.76 5.43 7.89
C GLY A 208 2.72 5.44 9.01
N TYR A 209 2.18 4.28 9.37
CA TYR A 209 1.30 4.13 10.53
C TYR A 209 1.98 4.56 11.83
N THR A 210 3.17 4.05 12.13
CA THR A 210 3.88 4.34 13.38
C THR A 210 4.19 5.84 13.54
N PHE A 211 4.71 6.49 12.51
CA PHE A 211 5.04 7.91 12.60
C PHE A 211 3.80 8.82 12.59
N ALA A 212 2.78 8.51 11.79
CA ALA A 212 1.59 9.35 11.72
C ALA A 212 0.64 9.15 12.92
N ASN A 213 0.42 7.90 13.36
CA ASN A 213 -0.62 7.57 14.34
C ASN A 213 -0.05 7.40 15.75
N VAL A 214 1.04 6.64 15.90
CA VAL A 214 1.62 6.38 17.23
C VAL A 214 2.39 7.60 17.73
N LEU A 215 3.15 8.26 16.86
CA LEU A 215 3.93 9.46 17.20
C LEU A 215 3.22 10.78 16.89
N GLY A 216 2.04 10.73 16.24
CA GLY A 216 1.23 11.92 15.94
C GLY A 216 1.93 12.93 15.01
N LEU A 217 2.90 12.50 14.18
CA LEU A 217 3.63 13.42 13.31
C LEU A 217 2.79 13.82 12.09
N ASN A 218 3.02 15.05 11.61
CA ASN A 218 2.42 15.53 10.37
C ASN A 218 2.80 14.61 9.19
N ILE A 219 1.84 14.33 8.31
CA ILE A 219 2.00 13.44 7.15
C ILE A 219 3.20 13.80 6.27
N PHE A 220 3.50 15.09 6.08
CA PHE A 220 4.65 15.50 5.27
C PHE A 220 5.98 15.09 5.92
N LEU A 221 6.07 15.21 7.24
CA LEU A 221 7.25 14.79 7.99
C LEU A 221 7.34 13.26 8.03
N THR A 222 6.22 12.58 8.22
CA THR A 222 6.12 11.12 8.16
C THR A 222 6.62 10.59 6.82
N VAL A 223 6.14 11.13 5.69
CA VAL A 223 6.59 10.72 4.35
C VAL A 223 8.10 10.91 4.20
N LEU A 224 8.65 12.05 4.63
CA LEU A 224 10.08 12.31 4.54
C LEU A 224 10.90 11.32 5.38
N ILE A 225 10.49 11.07 6.62
CA ILE A 225 11.16 10.12 7.51
C ILE A 225 11.09 8.70 6.95
N VAL A 226 9.92 8.28 6.46
CA VAL A 226 9.75 6.94 5.89
C VAL A 226 10.65 6.76 4.66
N VAL A 227 10.67 7.71 3.74
CA VAL A 227 11.55 7.67 2.55
C VAL A 227 13.02 7.54 2.93
N VAL A 228 13.45 8.25 3.97
CA VAL A 228 14.83 8.17 4.47
C VAL A 228 15.12 6.80 5.10
N LEU A 229 14.21 6.28 5.93
CA LEU A 229 14.40 5.00 6.61
C LEU A 229 14.35 3.81 5.65
N THR A 230 13.42 3.80 4.70
CA THR A 230 13.35 2.75 3.66
C THR A 230 14.50 2.88 2.67
N GLY A 231 14.93 4.11 2.30
CA GLY A 231 16.17 4.28 1.54
C GLY A 231 17.40 3.74 2.28
N ALA A 232 17.45 3.93 3.60
CA ALA A 232 18.51 3.42 4.44
C ALA A 232 18.50 1.87 4.51
N THR A 233 17.33 1.23 4.54
CA THR A 233 17.25 -0.24 4.45
C THR A 233 17.82 -0.74 3.12
N GLY A 234 17.61 -0.05 2.00
CA GLY A 234 18.25 -0.38 0.72
C GLY A 234 19.77 -0.29 0.76
N TYR A 235 20.31 0.76 1.40
CA TYR A 235 21.76 0.87 1.63
C TYR A 235 22.29 -0.32 2.43
N ILE A 236 21.58 -0.70 3.50
CA ILE A 236 21.94 -1.83 4.37
C ILE A 236 21.90 -3.13 3.58
N GLN A 237 20.83 -3.38 2.84
CA GLN A 237 20.67 -4.59 2.04
C GLN A 237 21.79 -4.72 1.01
N ASP A 238 22.14 -3.66 0.29
CA ASP A 238 23.30 -3.71 -0.62
C ASP A 238 24.61 -3.94 0.15
N ALA A 239 24.86 -3.20 1.23
CA ALA A 239 26.14 -3.25 1.92
C ALA A 239 26.40 -4.58 2.66
N VAL A 240 25.36 -5.16 3.25
CA VAL A 240 25.44 -6.33 4.14
C VAL A 240 25.15 -7.62 3.40
N ILE A 241 24.20 -7.61 2.45
CA ILE A 241 23.73 -8.82 1.78
C ILE A 241 24.27 -8.84 0.34
N TRP A 242 23.83 -7.90 -0.51
CA TRP A 242 24.02 -8.06 -1.95
C TRP A 242 25.47 -7.89 -2.41
N LYS A 243 26.16 -6.84 -1.94
CA LYS A 243 27.55 -6.58 -2.33
C LYS A 243 28.51 -7.69 -1.89
N PRO A 244 28.47 -8.20 -0.63
CA PRO A 244 29.31 -9.33 -0.25
C PRO A 244 29.02 -10.59 -1.07
N LEU A 245 27.76 -10.90 -1.36
CA LEU A 245 27.39 -12.07 -2.17
C LEU A 245 27.85 -11.91 -3.62
N ARG A 246 27.70 -10.74 -4.23
CA ARG A 246 28.24 -10.44 -5.57
C ARG A 246 29.75 -10.61 -5.61
N LYS A 247 30.48 -10.13 -4.60
CA LYS A 247 31.94 -10.27 -4.50
C LYS A 247 32.42 -11.71 -4.34
N LYS A 248 31.60 -12.58 -3.74
CA LYS A 248 31.87 -14.01 -3.64
C LYS A 248 31.57 -14.77 -4.93
N GLY A 249 31.04 -14.10 -5.97
CA GLY A 249 30.75 -14.71 -7.26
C GLY A 249 29.55 -15.65 -7.25
N LEU A 250 28.57 -15.44 -6.35
CA LEU A 250 27.35 -16.23 -6.35
C LEU A 250 26.58 -16.05 -7.67
N SER A 251 25.91 -17.12 -8.11
CA SER A 251 25.06 -17.05 -9.30
C SER A 251 23.78 -16.27 -9.02
N LEU A 252 23.14 -15.75 -10.08
CA LEU A 252 21.86 -15.03 -9.97
C LEU A 252 20.78 -15.90 -9.31
N THR A 253 20.73 -17.19 -9.64
CA THR A 253 19.77 -18.14 -9.03
C THR A 253 19.96 -18.24 -7.52
N GLN A 254 21.19 -18.29 -7.04
CA GLN A 254 21.47 -18.29 -5.60
C GLN A 254 21.05 -16.98 -4.93
N MET A 255 21.26 -15.84 -5.59
CA MET A 255 20.80 -14.56 -5.07
C MET A 255 19.27 -14.48 -5.00
N ILE A 256 18.55 -15.01 -5.98
CA ILE A 256 17.07 -15.07 -5.95
C ILE A 256 16.59 -15.85 -4.72
N ILE A 257 17.19 -17.01 -4.42
CA ILE A 257 16.86 -17.79 -3.21
C ILE A 257 17.05 -16.96 -1.94
N VAL A 258 18.14 -16.19 -1.86
CA VAL A 258 18.38 -15.28 -0.73
C VAL A 258 17.31 -14.19 -0.63
N THR A 259 16.81 -13.66 -1.76
CA THR A 259 15.74 -12.65 -1.73
C THR A 259 14.42 -13.21 -1.21
N ILE A 260 14.10 -14.47 -1.50
CA ILE A 260 12.90 -15.15 -0.99
C ILE A 260 13.03 -15.34 0.53
N GLY A 261 14.19 -15.83 0.99
CA GLY A 261 14.47 -15.96 2.42
C GLY A 261 14.39 -14.62 3.16
N LEU A 262 14.94 -13.54 2.56
CA LEU A 262 14.85 -12.20 3.13
C LEU A 262 13.42 -11.66 3.14
N ALA A 263 12.62 -11.93 2.10
CA ALA A 263 11.22 -11.52 2.06
C ALA A 263 10.41 -12.16 3.20
N LEU A 264 10.53 -13.48 3.36
CA LEU A 264 9.86 -14.20 4.46
C LEU A 264 10.35 -13.72 5.82
N ALA A 265 11.66 -13.53 5.99
CA ALA A 265 12.22 -13.01 7.24
C ALA A 265 11.67 -11.64 7.59
N LEU A 266 11.61 -10.71 6.63
CA LEU A 266 11.03 -9.38 6.83
C LEU A 266 9.54 -9.45 7.15
N GLN A 267 8.78 -10.21 6.37
CA GLN A 267 7.35 -10.39 6.56
C GLN A 267 6.98 -10.91 7.97
N TYR A 268 7.65 -11.97 8.43
CA TYR A 268 7.41 -12.51 9.78
C TYR A 268 7.98 -11.61 10.88
N THR A 269 9.02 -10.84 10.59
CA THR A 269 9.48 -9.78 11.51
C THR A 269 8.38 -8.72 11.68
N PHE A 270 7.74 -8.28 10.59
CA PHE A 270 6.63 -7.33 10.67
C PHE A 270 5.46 -7.88 11.46
N GLN A 271 5.09 -9.15 11.21
CA GLN A 271 4.02 -9.82 11.96
C GLN A 271 4.32 -9.91 13.46
N MET A 272 5.58 -10.18 13.83
CA MET A 272 6.00 -10.23 15.24
C MET A 272 5.82 -8.88 15.95
N PHE A 273 6.09 -7.76 15.28
CA PHE A 273 6.03 -6.44 15.91
C PHE A 273 4.65 -5.78 15.85
N TYR A 274 3.93 -5.92 14.73
CA TYR A 274 2.64 -5.26 14.49
C TYR A 274 1.42 -6.19 14.65
N GLY A 275 1.65 -7.49 14.79
CA GLY A 275 0.59 -8.50 14.86
C GLY A 275 0.00 -8.87 13.50
N ALA A 276 -1.07 -9.66 13.54
CA ALA A 276 -1.78 -10.12 12.34
C ALA A 276 -2.89 -9.15 11.87
N SER A 277 -3.21 -8.14 12.67
CA SER A 277 -4.29 -7.19 12.37
C SER A 277 -3.89 -6.21 11.27
N THR A 278 -4.91 -5.64 10.63
CA THR A 278 -4.72 -4.57 9.65
C THR A 278 -4.67 -3.24 10.40
N VAL A 279 -3.54 -2.55 10.31
CA VAL A 279 -3.40 -1.18 10.84
C VAL A 279 -3.85 -0.17 9.79
N ARG A 280 -4.40 0.95 10.24
CA ARG A 280 -4.92 2.00 9.36
C ARG A 280 -4.20 3.29 9.68
N ILE A 281 -3.76 4.01 8.66
CA ILE A 281 -3.20 5.34 8.85
C ILE A 281 -4.40 6.28 9.06
N LEU A 282 -4.86 6.40 10.32
CA LEU A 282 -6.02 7.21 10.69
C LEU A 282 -5.64 8.69 10.61
N MET A 283 -6.00 9.33 9.50
CA MET A 283 -6.26 10.76 9.51
C MET A 283 -7.68 10.99 10.02
N LYS A 284 -7.98 12.24 10.42
CA LYS A 284 -9.36 12.74 10.57
C LYS A 284 -10.22 12.24 9.39
N ASN A 285 -11.52 12.00 9.60
CA ASN A 285 -12.43 11.49 8.56
C ASN A 285 -12.09 12.11 7.20
N PRO A 286 -11.74 11.31 6.18
CA PRO A 286 -11.21 11.83 4.94
C PRO A 286 -12.27 12.69 4.27
N ASP A 287 -11.93 13.95 4.04
CA ASP A 287 -12.78 14.85 3.29
C ASP A 287 -12.86 14.31 1.85
N THR A 288 -14.08 14.13 1.36
CA THR A 288 -14.33 13.62 0.01
C THR A 288 -14.63 14.77 -0.94
N PHE A 289 -14.07 14.69 -2.14
CA PHE A 289 -14.30 15.59 -3.23
C PHE A 289 -15.02 14.84 -4.36
N THR A 290 -16.21 15.30 -4.73
CA THR A 290 -17.01 14.73 -5.83
C THR A 290 -16.87 15.61 -7.07
N ILE A 291 -16.46 15.02 -8.20
CA ILE A 291 -16.42 15.67 -9.51
C ILE A 291 -17.31 14.86 -10.45
N GLY A 292 -18.55 15.31 -10.65
CA GLY A 292 -19.53 14.55 -11.42
C GLY A 292 -19.74 13.15 -10.81
N PRO A 293 -19.58 12.05 -11.57
CA PRO A 293 -19.78 10.69 -11.06
C PRO A 293 -18.60 10.15 -10.24
N VAL A 294 -17.48 10.88 -10.19
CA VAL A 294 -16.26 10.41 -9.55
C VAL A 294 -16.15 10.96 -8.14
N THR A 295 -16.02 10.07 -7.16
CA THR A 295 -15.72 10.41 -5.76
C THR A 295 -14.26 10.07 -5.44
N LEU A 296 -13.49 11.08 -5.05
CA LEU A 296 -12.11 10.96 -4.61
C LEU A 296 -11.95 11.53 -3.21
N THR A 297 -11.02 10.98 -2.43
CA THR A 297 -10.61 11.59 -1.17
C THR A 297 -9.49 12.59 -1.41
N PHE A 298 -9.34 13.60 -0.55
CA PHE A 298 -8.19 14.52 -0.63
C PHE A 298 -6.85 13.78 -0.56
N GLU A 299 -6.77 12.72 0.24
CA GLU A 299 -5.60 11.85 0.34
C GLU A 299 -5.28 11.17 -0.99
N SER A 300 -6.31 10.75 -1.74
CA SER A 300 -6.14 10.15 -3.06
C SER A 300 -5.55 11.16 -4.06
N LEU A 301 -6.06 12.39 -4.07
CA LEU A 301 -5.54 13.45 -4.93
C LEU A 301 -4.09 13.83 -4.58
N TRP A 302 -3.80 13.98 -3.29
CA TRP A 302 -2.44 14.24 -2.81
C TRP A 302 -1.48 13.11 -3.15
N ALA A 303 -1.88 11.85 -2.93
CA ALA A 303 -1.06 10.69 -3.23
C ALA A 303 -0.78 10.55 -4.74
N MET A 304 -1.79 10.76 -5.59
CA MET A 304 -1.62 10.77 -7.04
C MET A 304 -0.72 11.92 -7.51
N GLY A 305 -0.95 13.13 -7.02
CA GLY A 305 -0.15 14.31 -7.34
C GLY A 305 1.32 14.14 -6.95
N LEU A 306 1.58 13.69 -5.72
CA LEU A 306 2.93 13.39 -5.25
C LEU A 306 3.58 12.28 -6.07
N SER A 307 2.83 11.24 -6.43
CA SER A 307 3.33 10.15 -7.28
C SER A 307 3.76 10.68 -8.64
N ILE A 308 2.94 11.47 -9.31
CA ILE A 308 3.29 12.08 -10.61
C ILE A 308 4.56 12.92 -10.49
N VAL A 309 4.66 13.78 -9.46
CA VAL A 309 5.84 14.61 -9.23
C VAL A 309 7.09 13.74 -9.05
N VAL A 310 7.03 12.72 -8.20
CA VAL A 310 8.17 11.83 -7.94
C VAL A 310 8.55 11.02 -9.18
N LEU A 311 7.58 10.51 -9.94
CA LEU A 311 7.81 9.79 -11.19
C LEU A 311 8.52 10.68 -12.23
N ILE A 312 8.10 11.94 -12.36
CA ILE A 312 8.76 12.94 -13.22
C ILE A 312 10.18 13.20 -12.72
N LEU A 313 10.39 13.40 -11.42
CA LEU A 313 11.71 13.64 -10.83
C LEU A 313 12.65 12.45 -11.07
N VAL A 314 12.16 11.22 -10.93
CA VAL A 314 12.93 10.00 -11.24
C VAL A 314 13.27 9.93 -12.73
N GLY A 315 12.31 10.24 -13.61
CA GLY A 315 12.55 10.32 -15.05
C GLY A 315 13.63 11.35 -15.41
N LEU A 316 13.53 12.56 -14.86
CA LEU A 316 14.52 13.62 -15.04
C LEU A 316 15.88 13.23 -14.44
N PHE A 317 15.90 12.58 -13.29
CA PHE A 317 17.11 12.05 -12.68
C PHE A 317 17.81 11.07 -13.63
N LEU A 318 17.09 10.08 -14.16
CA LEU A 318 17.66 9.08 -15.07
C LEU A 318 18.13 9.68 -16.41
N LEU A 319 17.37 10.64 -16.94
CA LEU A 319 17.64 11.22 -18.26
C LEU A 319 18.69 12.33 -18.25
N LYS A 320 18.64 13.26 -17.29
CA LYS A 320 19.42 14.50 -17.32
C LYS A 320 20.68 14.47 -16.43
N THR A 321 20.76 13.60 -15.42
CA THR A 321 21.90 13.62 -14.49
C THR A 321 23.07 12.73 -14.91
N ARG A 322 24.28 13.04 -14.43
CA ARG A 322 25.48 12.21 -14.64
C ARG A 322 25.33 10.83 -14.00
N THR A 323 24.71 10.76 -12.82
CA THR A 323 24.41 9.50 -12.12
C THR A 323 23.41 8.67 -12.91
N GLY A 324 22.35 9.26 -13.47
CA GLY A 324 21.39 8.56 -14.32
C GLY A 324 21.99 8.00 -15.61
N ARG A 325 22.94 8.73 -16.23
CA ARG A 325 23.73 8.19 -17.36
C ARG A 325 24.59 7.00 -16.93
N ALA A 326 25.25 7.09 -15.77
CA ALA A 326 26.03 5.98 -15.24
C ALA A 326 25.16 4.75 -14.91
N THR A 327 23.95 4.94 -14.37
CA THR A 327 22.98 3.86 -14.15
C THR A 327 22.63 3.14 -15.44
N ARG A 328 22.32 3.88 -16.51
CA ARG A 328 22.03 3.27 -17.83
C ARG A 328 23.24 2.56 -18.42
N ALA A 329 24.44 3.13 -18.29
CA ALA A 329 25.67 2.48 -18.76
C ALA A 329 25.94 1.16 -18.02
N VAL A 330 25.71 1.12 -16.70
CA VAL A 330 25.82 -0.10 -15.89
C VAL A 330 24.77 -1.13 -16.31
N SER A 331 23.55 -0.71 -16.61
CA SER A 331 22.49 -1.60 -17.11
C SER A 331 22.78 -2.18 -18.50
N ASP A 332 23.44 -1.41 -19.36
CA ASP A 332 23.77 -1.87 -20.72
C ASP A 332 24.93 -2.88 -20.70
N ASN A 333 26.03 -2.55 -20.01
CA ASN A 333 27.15 -3.46 -19.83
C ASN A 333 28.01 -3.07 -18.60
N PRO A 334 27.89 -3.79 -17.47
CA PRO A 334 28.65 -3.50 -16.26
C PRO A 334 30.17 -3.52 -16.45
N ALA A 335 30.69 -4.42 -17.31
CA ALA A 335 32.13 -4.56 -17.53
C ALA A 335 32.71 -3.38 -18.33
N LEU A 336 32.02 -2.95 -19.40
CA LEU A 336 32.41 -1.77 -20.18
C LEU A 336 32.24 -0.48 -19.35
N ALA A 337 31.18 -0.40 -18.54
CA ALA A 337 30.99 0.71 -17.61
C ALA A 337 32.17 0.81 -16.62
N ALA A 338 32.60 -0.31 -16.04
CA ALA A 338 33.78 -0.35 -15.16
C ALA A 338 35.07 0.07 -15.88
N ALA A 339 35.28 -0.40 -17.12
CA ALA A 339 36.43 -0.02 -17.93
C ALA A 339 36.46 1.48 -18.26
N SER A 340 35.30 2.12 -18.37
CA SER A 340 35.16 3.58 -18.56
C SER A 340 35.32 4.41 -17.27
N GLY A 341 35.69 3.76 -16.15
CA GLY A 341 35.92 4.43 -14.86
C GLY A 341 34.67 4.63 -13.99
N ILE A 342 33.55 3.97 -14.32
CA ILE A 342 32.34 4.01 -13.48
C ILE A 342 32.48 3.01 -12.32
N ASP A 343 32.29 3.49 -11.09
CA ASP A 343 32.20 2.65 -9.89
C ASP A 343 30.85 1.92 -9.87
N VAL A 344 30.80 0.75 -10.52
CA VAL A 344 29.59 -0.09 -10.68
C VAL A 344 28.93 -0.39 -9.34
N ASP A 345 29.74 -0.75 -8.33
CA ASP A 345 29.26 -1.06 -6.98
C ASP A 345 28.54 0.14 -6.34
N ARG A 346 29.03 1.36 -6.56
CA ARG A 346 28.40 2.58 -6.05
C ARG A 346 27.08 2.87 -6.76
N ILE A 347 27.01 2.64 -8.07
CA ILE A 347 25.79 2.81 -8.85
C ILE A 347 24.73 1.80 -8.40
N ILE A 348 25.09 0.52 -8.27
CA ILE A 348 24.17 -0.51 -7.77
C ILE A 348 23.65 -0.14 -6.38
N ARG A 349 24.52 0.31 -5.47
CA ARG A 349 24.09 0.76 -4.15
C ARG A 349 23.10 1.92 -4.19
N LEU A 350 23.37 2.92 -5.03
CA LEU A 350 22.47 4.06 -5.21
C LEU A 350 21.11 3.59 -5.74
N VAL A 351 21.10 2.63 -6.67
CA VAL A 351 19.87 2.03 -7.18
C VAL A 351 19.09 1.31 -6.08
N TRP A 352 19.74 0.53 -5.21
CA TRP A 352 19.07 -0.10 -4.07
C TRP A 352 18.45 0.91 -3.11
N VAL A 353 19.17 2.00 -2.80
CA VAL A 353 18.64 3.08 -1.96
C VAL A 353 17.42 3.74 -2.59
N LEU A 354 17.50 4.11 -3.88
CA LEU A 354 16.37 4.72 -4.57
C LEU A 354 15.18 3.76 -4.70
N ALA A 355 15.43 2.48 -4.99
CA ALA A 355 14.38 1.50 -5.17
C ALA A 355 13.57 1.27 -3.89
N THR A 356 14.26 1.05 -2.77
CA THR A 356 13.62 0.85 -1.46
C THR A 356 12.96 2.12 -0.94
N ALA A 357 13.53 3.31 -1.19
CA ALA A 357 12.91 4.60 -0.89
C ALA A 357 11.58 4.79 -1.65
N LEU A 358 11.55 4.50 -2.95
CA LEU A 358 10.34 4.60 -3.78
C LEU A 358 9.28 3.55 -3.40
N ALA A 359 9.70 2.33 -3.09
CA ALA A 359 8.81 1.29 -2.58
C ALA A 359 8.19 1.70 -1.23
N GLY A 360 9.01 2.23 -0.32
CA GLY A 360 8.55 2.75 0.96
C GLY A 360 7.56 3.90 0.81
N LEU A 361 7.84 4.85 -0.08
CA LEU A 361 6.93 5.95 -0.41
C LEU A 361 5.59 5.41 -0.92
N SER A 362 5.62 4.47 -1.87
CA SER A 362 4.41 3.81 -2.38
C SER A 362 3.63 3.13 -1.24
N GLY A 363 4.32 2.47 -0.31
CA GLY A 363 3.73 1.86 0.87
C GLY A 363 2.94 2.83 1.74
N VAL A 364 3.53 3.99 2.09
CA VAL A 364 2.81 5.03 2.86
C VAL A 364 1.58 5.51 2.10
N MET A 365 1.73 5.78 0.81
CA MET A 365 0.63 6.28 -0.02
C MET A 365 -0.50 5.26 -0.18
N LEU A 366 -0.16 3.98 -0.37
CA LEU A 366 -1.14 2.89 -0.39
C LEU A 366 -1.85 2.76 0.95
N GLY A 367 -1.15 2.92 2.06
CA GLY A 367 -1.77 2.86 3.39
C GLY A 367 -2.72 4.00 3.67
N LEU A 368 -2.39 5.19 3.17
CA LEU A 368 -3.22 6.38 3.26
C LEU A 368 -4.48 6.25 2.38
N VAL A 369 -4.34 5.71 1.17
CA VAL A 369 -5.43 5.62 0.20
C VAL A 369 -6.36 4.42 0.44
N LEU A 370 -5.79 3.26 0.76
CA LEU A 370 -6.55 2.02 0.96
C LEU A 370 -7.05 1.88 2.41
N ASN A 371 -6.61 2.74 3.32
CA ASN A 371 -6.98 2.71 4.74
C ASN A 371 -6.81 1.32 5.38
N GLY A 372 -5.73 0.64 5.06
CA GLY A 372 -5.44 -0.69 5.60
C GLY A 372 -4.11 -1.24 5.09
N ILE A 373 -3.19 -1.48 6.02
CA ILE A 373 -1.93 -2.18 5.79
C ILE A 373 -1.77 -3.26 6.84
N ASN A 374 -1.36 -4.42 6.39
CA ASN A 374 -1.03 -5.56 7.24
C ASN A 374 0.38 -6.07 6.90
N TRP A 375 0.85 -7.01 7.72
CA TRP A 375 2.16 -7.64 7.57
C TRP A 375 2.38 -8.38 6.24
N GLN A 376 1.32 -8.72 5.48
CA GLN A 376 1.40 -9.46 4.21
C GLN A 376 1.16 -8.56 2.97
N THR A 377 0.97 -7.25 3.14
CA THR A 377 0.58 -6.34 2.04
C THR A 377 1.59 -6.36 0.88
N GLY A 378 2.89 -6.38 1.18
CA GLY A 378 3.96 -6.49 0.18
C GLY A 378 3.83 -7.76 -0.66
N MET A 379 3.73 -8.92 -0.03
CA MET A 379 3.53 -10.19 -0.73
C MET A 379 2.29 -10.21 -1.64
N GLN A 380 1.18 -9.56 -1.24
CA GLN A 380 -0.01 -9.45 -2.10
C GLN A 380 0.26 -8.59 -3.34
N LEU A 381 1.00 -7.49 -3.17
CA LEU A 381 1.37 -6.58 -4.27
C LEU A 381 2.52 -7.10 -5.12
N LEU A 382 3.32 -8.04 -4.61
CA LEU A 382 4.49 -8.62 -5.28
C LEU A 382 4.15 -9.10 -6.69
N LEU A 383 3.05 -9.83 -6.83
CA LEU A 383 2.62 -10.36 -8.12
C LEU A 383 2.24 -9.23 -9.09
N LEU A 384 1.53 -8.20 -8.62
CA LEU A 384 1.15 -7.04 -9.44
C LEU A 384 2.37 -6.24 -9.87
N MET A 385 3.37 -6.08 -8.99
CA MET A 385 4.62 -5.40 -9.33
C MET A 385 5.41 -6.19 -10.37
N PHE A 386 5.56 -7.51 -10.19
CA PHE A 386 6.21 -8.34 -11.21
C PHE A 386 5.44 -8.31 -12.53
N ALA A 387 4.12 -8.29 -12.48
CA ALA A 387 3.31 -8.15 -13.68
C ALA A 387 3.53 -6.83 -14.38
N ALA A 388 3.53 -5.73 -13.63
CA ALA A 388 3.81 -4.41 -14.16
C ALA A 388 5.22 -4.31 -14.78
N VAL A 389 6.25 -4.83 -14.11
CA VAL A 389 7.63 -4.76 -14.61
C VAL A 389 7.86 -5.69 -15.81
N THR A 390 7.31 -6.90 -15.80
CA THR A 390 7.44 -7.84 -16.93
C THR A 390 6.66 -7.36 -18.14
N LEU A 391 5.41 -6.90 -17.97
CA LEU A 391 4.60 -6.28 -19.02
C LEU A 391 5.27 -5.02 -19.58
N GLY A 392 5.86 -4.20 -18.71
CA GLY A 392 6.60 -3.01 -19.08
C GLY A 392 7.88 -3.30 -19.87
N GLY A 393 8.52 -4.43 -19.61
CA GLY A 393 9.86 -4.77 -20.08
C GLY A 393 10.85 -4.66 -18.93
N LEU A 394 11.39 -5.80 -18.51
CA LEU A 394 12.32 -5.92 -17.40
C LEU A 394 13.54 -5.01 -17.59
N GLY A 395 13.94 -4.31 -16.53
CA GLY A 395 15.13 -3.45 -16.56
C GLY A 395 14.92 -2.05 -17.14
N THR A 396 13.69 -1.70 -17.53
CA THR A 396 13.36 -0.36 -18.02
C THR A 396 12.44 0.37 -17.02
N ALA A 397 12.89 1.51 -16.49
CA ALA A 397 12.09 2.30 -15.55
C ALA A 397 10.80 2.85 -16.19
N PHE A 398 10.89 3.35 -17.43
CA PHE A 398 9.73 3.82 -18.18
C PHE A 398 8.77 2.68 -18.55
N GLY A 399 9.29 1.49 -18.86
CA GLY A 399 8.47 0.32 -19.08
C GLY A 399 7.69 -0.05 -17.83
N ALA A 400 8.35 -0.09 -16.65
CA ALA A 400 7.67 -0.35 -15.38
C ALA A 400 6.58 0.69 -15.06
N LEU A 401 6.76 1.97 -15.40
CA LEU A 401 5.73 3.00 -15.26
C LEU A 401 4.50 2.67 -16.11
N VAL A 402 4.69 2.50 -17.42
CA VAL A 402 3.58 2.22 -18.34
C VAL A 402 2.91 0.89 -18.00
N GLY A 403 3.71 -0.12 -17.64
CA GLY A 403 3.19 -1.41 -17.24
C GLY A 403 2.37 -1.36 -15.97
N SER A 404 2.78 -0.55 -14.98
CA SER A 404 2.00 -0.34 -13.76
C SER A 404 0.70 0.38 -14.03
N LEU A 405 0.69 1.38 -14.94
CA LEU A 405 -0.54 2.05 -15.35
C LEU A 405 -1.52 1.08 -16.02
N ILE A 406 -1.03 0.23 -16.94
CA ILE A 406 -1.87 -0.78 -17.61
C ILE A 406 -2.42 -1.78 -16.60
N ILE A 407 -1.57 -2.31 -15.71
CA ILE A 407 -2.01 -3.25 -14.67
C ILE A 407 -3.01 -2.60 -13.74
N GLY A 408 -2.74 -1.39 -13.23
CA GLY A 408 -3.66 -0.67 -12.35
C GLY A 408 -5.03 -0.41 -13.00
N MET A 409 -5.02 0.09 -14.25
CA MET A 409 -6.23 0.30 -15.03
C MET A 409 -7.03 -0.98 -15.22
N THR A 410 -6.36 -2.07 -15.58
CA THR A 410 -7.08 -3.30 -15.92
C THR A 410 -7.59 -4.01 -14.68
N VAL A 411 -6.81 -4.01 -13.60
CA VAL A 411 -7.20 -4.56 -12.30
C VAL A 411 -8.43 -3.86 -11.76
N GLU A 412 -8.50 -2.54 -11.89
CA GLU A 412 -9.69 -1.82 -11.49
C GLU A 412 -10.83 -2.07 -12.50
N LEU A 413 -10.66 -1.88 -13.81
CA LEU A 413 -11.75 -2.10 -14.78
C LEU A 413 -12.34 -3.51 -14.75
N ALA A 414 -11.55 -4.53 -14.38
CA ALA A 414 -12.03 -5.89 -14.18
C ALA A 414 -13.16 -5.99 -13.15
N ASN A 415 -13.19 -5.14 -12.13
CA ASN A 415 -14.23 -5.12 -11.10
C ASN A 415 -15.61 -4.68 -11.64
N LEU A 416 -15.72 -4.28 -12.92
CA LEU A 416 -17.00 -4.06 -13.59
C LEU A 416 -17.70 -5.39 -13.95
N VAL A 417 -16.92 -6.43 -14.24
CA VAL A 417 -17.41 -7.71 -14.77
C VAL A 417 -17.17 -8.86 -13.79
N VAL A 418 -16.12 -8.76 -12.97
CA VAL A 418 -15.68 -9.79 -12.04
C VAL A 418 -15.90 -9.30 -10.59
N PRO A 419 -16.35 -10.16 -9.66
CA PRO A 419 -16.40 -9.81 -8.25
C PRO A 419 -15.04 -9.35 -7.73
N GLY A 420 -15.04 -8.33 -6.85
CA GLY A 420 -13.82 -7.68 -6.35
C GLY A 420 -12.84 -8.61 -5.65
N ASP A 421 -13.30 -9.75 -5.13
CA ASP A 421 -12.44 -10.75 -4.48
C ASP A 421 -11.44 -11.39 -5.46
N PHE A 422 -11.76 -11.42 -6.75
CA PHE A 422 -10.89 -11.95 -7.81
C PHE A 422 -9.97 -10.90 -8.43
N LYS A 423 -9.91 -9.67 -7.88
CA LYS A 423 -9.07 -8.56 -8.39
C LYS A 423 -7.62 -8.98 -8.67
N TYR A 424 -7.01 -9.73 -7.75
CA TYR A 424 -5.63 -10.23 -7.91
C TYR A 424 -5.50 -11.36 -8.94
N ALA A 425 -6.53 -12.21 -9.06
CA ALA A 425 -6.56 -13.27 -10.07
C ALA A 425 -6.65 -12.69 -11.49
N THR A 426 -7.40 -11.60 -11.69
CA THR A 426 -7.45 -10.92 -12.99
C THR A 426 -6.09 -10.36 -13.41
N ALA A 427 -5.32 -9.80 -12.47
CA ALA A 427 -3.95 -9.35 -12.73
C ALA A 427 -3.04 -10.49 -13.24
N LEU A 428 -3.17 -11.69 -12.64
CA LEU A 428 -2.42 -12.88 -13.04
C LEU A 428 -2.80 -13.34 -14.46
N VAL A 429 -4.10 -13.42 -14.77
CA VAL A 429 -4.56 -13.84 -16.09
C VAL A 429 -4.06 -12.89 -17.17
N LEU A 430 -4.09 -11.57 -16.92
CA LEU A 430 -3.54 -10.57 -17.83
C LEU A 430 -2.04 -10.69 -18.02
N LEU A 431 -1.29 -10.90 -16.93
CA LEU A 431 0.13 -11.21 -17.02
C LEU A 431 0.36 -12.38 -17.98
N ILE A 432 -0.36 -13.50 -17.78
CA ILE A 432 -0.20 -14.70 -18.61
C ILE A 432 -0.50 -14.38 -20.09
N ILE A 433 -1.62 -13.70 -20.37
CA ILE A 433 -2.00 -13.32 -21.73
C ILE A 433 -0.91 -12.43 -22.36
N VAL A 434 -0.41 -11.46 -21.63
CA VAL A 434 0.61 -10.54 -22.15
C VAL A 434 1.93 -11.25 -22.37
N LEU A 435 2.35 -12.14 -21.48
CA LEU A 435 3.57 -12.93 -21.67
C LEU A 435 3.45 -13.89 -22.86
N LEU A 436 2.27 -14.43 -23.13
CA LEU A 436 2.01 -15.26 -24.32
C LEU A 436 2.11 -14.44 -25.61
N VAL A 437 1.61 -13.21 -25.63
CA VAL A 437 1.59 -12.36 -26.84
C VAL A 437 2.90 -11.60 -27.05
N ARG A 438 3.54 -11.13 -25.96
CA ARG A 438 4.81 -10.39 -25.97
C ARG A 438 5.64 -10.69 -24.71
N PRO A 439 6.43 -11.79 -24.70
CA PRO A 439 7.24 -12.19 -23.55
C PRO A 439 8.35 -11.21 -23.17
N GLN A 440 8.71 -10.31 -24.10
CA GLN A 440 9.71 -9.25 -23.87
C GLN A 440 9.11 -7.99 -23.21
N GLY A 441 7.79 -7.92 -23.04
CA GLY A 441 7.09 -6.70 -22.60
C GLY A 441 6.99 -5.63 -23.70
N ILE A 442 6.41 -4.49 -23.35
CA ILE A 442 6.12 -3.38 -24.29
C ILE A 442 7.40 -2.65 -24.69
N PHE A 443 8.32 -2.44 -23.75
CA PHE A 443 9.58 -1.71 -23.97
C PHE A 443 10.83 -2.60 -23.87
N GLY A 444 10.67 -3.93 -23.93
CA GLY A 444 11.79 -4.87 -23.95
C GLY A 444 12.72 -4.63 -25.13
N ARG A 445 14.02 -4.59 -24.85
CA ARG A 445 15.04 -4.57 -25.91
C ARG A 445 15.17 -5.99 -26.46
N LYS A 446 15.16 -6.14 -27.78
CA LYS A 446 15.55 -7.40 -28.43
C LYS A 446 17.03 -7.64 -28.13
N GLU A 447 17.35 -8.56 -27.22
CA GLU A 447 18.68 -9.15 -27.20
C GLU A 447 18.88 -9.90 -28.52
N ARG A 448 19.83 -9.42 -29.32
CA ARG A 448 20.32 -10.20 -30.45
C ARG A 448 21.16 -11.30 -29.84
N ILE A 449 20.54 -12.48 -29.64
CA ILE A 449 21.27 -13.70 -29.35
C ILE A 449 22.18 -13.92 -30.56
N GLY A 450 23.48 -13.71 -30.36
CA GLY A 450 24.51 -13.72 -31.39
C GLY A 450 25.71 -14.48 -30.88
#